data_AF-A0A4C2ADH3-F1
#
_entry.id   AF-A0A4C2ADH3-F1
#
_cell.length_a   1.000
_cell.length_b   1.000
_cell.length_c   1.000
_cell.angle_alpha   90.00
_cell.angle_beta   90.00
_cell.angle_gamma   90.00
#
_symmetry.space_group_name_H-M   'P 1'
#
loop_
_entity.id
_entity.type
_entity.pdbx_description
1 polymer ?
#
loop_
_entity_poly.entity_id
_entity_poly.type
_entity_poly.pdbx_seq_one_letter_code
_entity_poly.pdbx_strand_id
1 'polypeptide(L)'
;MELCRNNTNGRIFADLRDTLEFDVIAPLNPTHFPDKDGDRPDILDIALMKNVNLKLGCIDSLQRLSSDHHPVLMRLGPTSDDRPRDKKITTNWKRCRSRLRKSTPALNKIPNDIESTNDIDNAMGTLTSHITKVVKNCSRKVPVNSDHPKLPASVN
;
A
#
# COMPACT_ATOMS: atom_id res chain seq x y z
N MET A 1 -10.83 24.34 -1.73
CA MET A 1 -9.58 23.58 -1.90
C MET A 1 -8.96 24.02 -3.23
N GLU A 2 -7.81 24.70 -3.16
CA GLU A 2 -7.21 25.49 -4.25
C GLU A 2 -6.51 24.65 -5.33
N LEU A 3 -6.36 23.33 -5.07
CA LEU A 3 -5.69 22.37 -5.95
C LEU A 3 -6.35 22.22 -7.33
N CYS A 4 -7.65 22.46 -7.46
CA CYS A 4 -8.40 22.17 -8.69
C CYS A 4 -8.66 23.40 -9.59
N ARG A 5 -7.95 24.54 -9.47
CA ARG A 5 -8.31 25.73 -10.28
C ARG A 5 -7.20 26.33 -11.13
N ASN A 6 -5.97 25.87 -10.96
CA ASN A 6 -4.79 26.56 -11.50
C ASN A 6 -4.42 26.15 -12.93
N ASN A 7 -5.01 25.08 -13.48
CA ASN A 7 -4.82 24.67 -14.87
C ASN A 7 -6.12 24.15 -15.51
N THR A 8 -6.10 23.91 -16.82
CA THR A 8 -7.28 23.46 -17.58
C THR A 8 -7.88 22.18 -17.02
N ASN A 9 -7.03 21.18 -16.72
CA ASN A 9 -7.48 19.91 -16.17
C ASN A 9 -8.08 20.07 -14.77
N GLY A 10 -7.50 20.94 -13.95
CA GLY A 10 -8.03 21.31 -12.64
C GLY A 10 -9.44 21.87 -12.77
N ARG A 11 -9.67 22.83 -13.67
CA ARG A 11 -11.00 23.42 -13.88
C ARG A 11 -12.04 22.39 -14.31
N ILE A 12 -11.70 21.56 -15.30
CA ILE A 12 -12.57 20.44 -15.74
C ILE A 12 -12.89 19.52 -14.56
N PHE A 13 -11.89 19.22 -13.74
CA PHE A 13 -12.06 18.37 -12.56
C PHE A 13 -12.92 19.02 -11.47
N ALA A 14 -12.81 20.33 -11.28
CA ALA A 14 -13.67 21.09 -10.37
C ALA A 14 -15.12 21.12 -10.85
N ASP A 15 -15.35 21.29 -12.15
CA ASP A 15 -16.69 21.25 -12.75
C ASP A 15 -17.31 19.84 -12.63
N LEU A 16 -16.50 18.79 -12.84
CA LEU A 16 -16.92 17.40 -12.63
C LEU A 16 -17.30 17.12 -11.18
N ARG A 17 -16.51 17.63 -10.23
CA ARG A 17 -16.81 17.53 -8.80
C ARG A 17 -18.16 18.13 -8.48
N ASP A 18 -18.42 19.33 -8.99
CA ASP A 18 -19.66 20.06 -8.71
C ASP A 18 -20.86 19.41 -9.43
N THR A 19 -20.66 18.87 -10.63
CA THR A 19 -21.72 18.18 -11.41
C THR A 19 -22.08 16.81 -10.83
N LEU A 20 -21.07 16.05 -10.40
CA LEU A 20 -21.23 14.67 -9.93
C LEU A 20 -21.30 14.58 -8.41
N GLU A 21 -21.20 15.70 -7.68
CA GLU A 21 -21.35 15.79 -6.23
C GLU A 21 -20.49 14.76 -5.48
N PHE A 22 -19.18 14.78 -5.70
CA PHE A 22 -18.22 14.00 -4.93
C PHE A 22 -17.24 14.90 -4.20
N ASP A 23 -16.68 14.40 -3.09
CA ASP A 23 -15.62 15.06 -2.35
C ASP A 23 -14.25 14.73 -2.96
N VAL A 24 -13.40 15.75 -3.02
CA VAL A 24 -11.97 15.60 -3.36
C VAL A 24 -11.18 15.73 -2.07
N ILE A 25 -10.41 14.70 -1.76
CA ILE A 25 -9.62 14.63 -0.54
C ILE A 25 -8.17 14.42 -0.94
N ALA A 26 -7.31 15.33 -0.52
CA ALA A 26 -5.90 15.34 -0.84
C ALA A 26 -5.05 15.31 0.45
N PRO A 27 -3.88 14.65 0.44
CA PRO A 27 -2.91 14.81 1.52
C PRO A 27 -2.40 16.26 1.56
N LEU A 28 -1.93 16.69 2.73
CA LEU A 28 -1.36 18.04 2.89
C LEU A 28 0.04 18.18 2.28
N ASN A 29 0.74 17.06 2.10
CA ASN A 29 2.09 17.02 1.56
C ASN A 29 2.07 16.51 0.11
N PRO A 30 3.03 16.94 -0.72
CA PRO A 30 3.21 16.42 -2.08
C PRO A 30 3.25 14.89 -2.12
N THR A 31 2.74 14.34 -3.22
CA THR A 31 2.74 12.90 -3.51
C THR A 31 3.66 12.55 -4.64
N HIS A 32 4.07 13.51 -5.46
CA HIS A 32 5.01 13.31 -6.55
C HIS A 32 6.23 14.22 -6.38
N PHE A 33 7.41 13.62 -6.48
CA PHE A 33 8.72 14.26 -6.35
C PHE A 33 9.53 13.96 -7.62
N PRO A 34 9.52 14.88 -8.60
CA PRO A 34 10.19 14.65 -9.88
C PRO A 34 11.72 14.59 -9.69
N ASP A 35 12.37 13.72 -10.46
CA ASP A 35 13.83 13.52 -10.43
C ASP A 35 14.62 14.68 -11.08
N LYS A 36 13.95 15.54 -11.85
CA LYS A 36 14.61 16.63 -12.59
C LYS A 36 14.81 17.85 -11.71
N ASP A 37 16.03 18.36 -11.71
CA ASP A 37 16.38 19.61 -11.04
C ASP A 37 15.54 20.79 -11.58
N GLY A 38 14.79 21.43 -10.67
CA GLY A 38 13.95 22.59 -10.97
C GLY A 38 12.45 22.31 -11.01
N ASP A 39 12.04 21.04 -11.17
CA ASP A 39 10.64 20.65 -11.04
C ASP A 39 10.24 20.63 -9.56
N ARG A 40 9.04 21.17 -9.26
CA ARG A 40 8.56 21.28 -7.88
C ARG A 40 7.73 20.06 -7.51
N PRO A 41 7.86 19.54 -6.27
CA PRO A 41 6.95 18.52 -5.77
C PRO A 41 5.49 18.97 -5.86
N ASP A 42 4.60 18.06 -6.22
CA ASP A 42 3.17 18.34 -6.42
C ASP A 42 2.26 17.25 -5.84
N ILE A 43 0.98 17.56 -5.71
CA ILE A 43 -0.07 16.64 -5.26
C ILE A 43 -0.82 16.14 -6.49
N LEU A 44 -0.50 14.92 -6.93
CA LEU A 44 -1.16 14.27 -8.06
C LEU A 44 -2.05 13.09 -7.62
N ASP A 45 -1.76 12.52 -6.46
CA ASP A 45 -2.47 11.38 -5.91
C ASP A 45 -3.51 11.84 -4.90
N ILE A 46 -4.78 11.67 -5.24
CA ILE A 46 -5.93 12.15 -4.47
C ILE A 46 -6.99 11.05 -4.32
N ALA A 47 -7.85 11.19 -3.32
CA ALA A 47 -9.00 10.31 -3.12
C ALA A 47 -10.30 11.04 -3.50
N LEU A 48 -11.19 10.31 -4.18
CA LEU A 48 -12.54 10.78 -4.48
C LEU A 48 -13.55 9.98 -3.66
N MET A 49 -14.47 10.68 -3.00
CA MET A 49 -15.50 10.07 -2.18
C MET A 49 -16.88 10.54 -2.61
N LYS A 50 -17.79 9.59 -2.84
CA LYS A 50 -19.21 9.89 -3.11
C LYS A 50 -20.08 8.94 -2.31
N ASN A 51 -21.05 9.47 -1.58
CA ASN A 51 -22.02 8.68 -0.82
C ASN A 51 -21.38 7.69 0.18
N VAL A 52 -20.22 8.03 0.75
CA VAL A 52 -19.53 7.18 1.74
C VAL A 52 -19.88 7.64 3.15
N ASN A 53 -20.60 6.80 3.90
CA ASN A 53 -20.95 7.04 5.30
C ASN A 53 -19.87 6.51 6.26
N LEU A 54 -18.63 6.97 6.09
CA LEU A 54 -17.50 6.66 6.97
C LEU A 54 -16.82 7.96 7.38
N LYS A 55 -16.39 8.06 8.63
CA LYS A 55 -15.63 9.19 9.12
C LYS A 55 -14.21 9.15 8.53
N LEU A 56 -13.80 10.24 7.90
CA LEU A 56 -12.42 10.46 7.51
C LEU A 56 -11.57 10.73 8.77
N GLY A 57 -10.60 9.85 9.02
CA GLY A 57 -9.64 10.00 10.11
C GLY A 57 -8.44 10.85 9.72
N CYS A 58 -7.75 10.47 8.64
CA CYS A 58 -6.68 11.26 8.02
C CYS A 58 -6.42 10.79 6.59
N ILE A 59 -5.70 11.63 5.83
CA ILE A 59 -5.10 11.30 4.55
C ILE A 59 -3.66 11.85 4.54
N ASP A 60 -2.66 10.98 4.41
CA ASP A 60 -1.26 11.36 4.51
C ASP A 60 -0.44 10.71 3.39
N SER A 61 0.59 11.39 2.88
CA SER A 61 1.58 10.77 2.00
C SER A 61 2.66 10.03 2.80
N LEU A 62 3.12 8.88 2.30
CA LEU A 62 4.07 7.99 2.97
C LEU A 62 5.41 7.96 2.25
N GLN A 63 6.46 8.43 2.90
CA GLN A 63 7.84 8.30 2.41
C GLN A 63 8.42 6.93 2.75
N ARG A 64 7.99 5.87 2.04
CA ARG A 64 8.39 4.49 2.36
C ARG A 64 8.83 3.64 1.17
N LEU A 65 8.58 4.11 -0.05
CA LEU A 65 8.91 3.42 -1.30
C LEU A 65 9.97 4.22 -2.07
N SER A 66 10.66 3.56 -2.99
CA SER A 66 11.72 4.14 -3.82
C SER A 66 11.19 4.75 -5.12
N SER A 67 9.89 4.99 -5.25
CA SER A 67 9.32 5.71 -6.39
C SER A 67 9.41 7.21 -6.13
N ASP A 68 9.51 7.97 -7.21
CA ASP A 68 9.14 9.40 -7.31
C ASP A 68 7.73 9.71 -6.79
N HIS A 69 6.82 8.74 -6.80
CA HIS A 69 5.52 8.82 -6.13
C HIS A 69 5.53 8.27 -4.69
N HIS A 70 5.11 9.10 -3.75
CA HIS A 70 4.81 8.72 -2.38
C HIS A 70 3.37 8.21 -2.25
N PRO A 71 3.17 6.96 -1.78
CA PRO A 71 1.83 6.41 -1.56
C PRO A 71 0.98 7.25 -0.62
N VAL A 72 -0.32 7.32 -0.88
CA VAL A 72 -1.30 7.97 0.01
C VAL A 72 -1.95 6.94 0.92
N LEU A 73 -1.93 7.20 2.23
CA LEU A 73 -2.64 6.43 3.24
C LEU A 73 -3.87 7.19 3.71
N MET A 74 -5.05 6.63 3.42
CA MET A 74 -6.32 7.16 3.86
C MET A 74 -6.93 6.26 4.94
N ARG A 75 -7.30 6.83 6.08
CA ARG A 75 -7.97 6.10 7.17
C ARG A 75 -9.44 6.46 7.21
N LEU A 76 -10.28 5.51 6.84
CA LEU A 76 -11.74 5.58 6.99
C LEU A 76 -12.18 4.68 8.15
N GLY A 77 -13.30 5.02 8.77
CA GLY A 77 -14.04 4.00 9.49
C GLY A 77 -15.36 4.46 10.08
N PRO A 78 -16.05 3.57 10.81
CA PRO A 78 -17.40 3.81 11.28
C PRO A 78 -17.48 5.07 12.15
N THR A 79 -18.64 5.73 12.08
CA THR A 79 -19.02 6.86 12.93
C THR A 79 -19.24 6.45 14.40
N SER A 80 -19.41 5.15 14.67
CA SER A 80 -19.50 4.53 15.99
C SER A 80 -18.20 3.81 16.37
N ASP A 81 -17.83 3.87 17.67
CA ASP A 81 -16.64 3.24 18.26
C ASP A 81 -16.76 1.72 18.44
N ASP A 82 -17.86 1.12 17.97
CA ASP A 82 -18.19 -0.28 18.18
C ASP A 82 -17.46 -1.21 17.18
N ARG A 83 -16.16 -1.01 17.00
CA ARG A 83 -15.35 -1.83 16.09
C ARG A 83 -15.01 -3.16 16.77
N PRO A 84 -15.32 -4.32 16.16
CA PRO A 84 -14.68 -5.56 16.57
C PRO A 84 -13.16 -5.38 16.45
N ARG A 85 -12.40 -5.76 17.49
CA ARG A 85 -10.94 -5.57 17.52
C ARG A 85 -10.31 -6.07 16.23
N ASP A 86 -9.89 -5.14 15.38
CA ASP A 86 -9.27 -5.44 14.12
C ASP A 86 -8.03 -6.31 14.37
N LYS A 87 -7.97 -7.45 13.66
CA LYS A 87 -6.82 -8.36 13.70
C LYS A 87 -5.94 -8.03 12.51
N LYS A 88 -4.81 -7.38 12.75
CA LYS A 88 -3.82 -7.13 11.69
C LYS A 88 -2.92 -8.36 11.52
N ILE A 89 -2.59 -8.72 10.28
CA ILE A 89 -1.54 -9.70 10.01
C ILE A 89 -0.21 -8.97 10.00
N THR A 90 0.69 -9.35 10.91
CA THR A 90 2.07 -8.86 10.92
C THR A 90 2.99 -9.97 10.45
N THR A 91 3.79 -9.71 9.41
CA THR A 91 4.79 -10.65 8.88
C THR A 91 6.18 -10.26 9.38
N ASN A 92 6.91 -11.20 9.99
CA ASN A 92 8.33 -10.98 10.29
C ASN A 92 9.15 -11.18 9.00
N TRP A 93 9.41 -10.07 8.29
CA TRP A 93 10.11 -10.09 7.00
C TRP A 93 11.55 -10.56 7.09
N LYS A 94 12.28 -10.29 8.19
CA LYS A 94 13.65 -10.80 8.39
C LYS A 94 13.66 -12.33 8.48
N ARG A 95 12.70 -12.91 9.22
CA ARG A 95 12.49 -14.36 9.31
C ARG A 95 12.02 -14.96 7.98
N CYS A 96 11.13 -14.27 7.26
CA CYS A 96 10.66 -14.66 5.94
C CYS A 96 11.83 -14.76 4.94
N ARG A 97 12.65 -13.71 4.85
CA ARG A 97 13.85 -13.67 4.01
C ARG A 97 14.82 -14.80 4.34
N SER A 98 15.10 -15.04 5.62
CA SER A 98 15.99 -16.13 6.05
C SER A 98 15.48 -17.51 5.61
N ARG A 99 14.17 -17.74 5.65
CA ARG A 99 13.55 -19.01 5.25
C ARG A 99 13.48 -19.20 3.75
N LEU A 100 13.16 -18.13 3.00
CA LEU A 100 13.16 -18.17 1.53
C LEU A 100 14.56 -18.45 0.96
N ARG A 101 15.62 -17.97 1.62
CA ARG A 101 17.01 -18.23 1.18
C ARG A 101 17.47 -19.68 1.41
N LYS A 102 16.78 -20.43 2.27
CA LYS A 102 17.14 -21.84 2.50
C LYS A 102 16.49 -22.68 1.41
N SER A 103 17.30 -23.43 0.66
CA SER A 103 16.76 -24.45 -0.23
C SER A 103 15.91 -25.43 0.59
N THR A 104 14.72 -25.74 0.11
CA THR A 104 13.80 -26.66 0.77
C THR A 104 13.46 -27.81 -0.17
N PRO A 105 13.17 -29.02 0.35
CA PRO A 105 12.79 -30.16 -0.47
C PRO A 105 11.59 -29.91 -1.40
N ALA A 106 10.75 -28.92 -1.08
CA ALA A 106 9.63 -28.51 -1.94
C ALA A 106 10.09 -27.88 -3.25
N LEU A 107 11.19 -27.12 -3.26
CA LEU A 107 11.71 -26.47 -4.47
C LEU A 107 12.50 -27.45 -5.35
N ASN A 108 13.01 -28.54 -4.77
CA ASN A 108 13.67 -29.63 -5.52
C ASN A 108 12.70 -30.40 -6.45
N LYS A 109 11.39 -30.14 -6.34
CA LYS A 109 10.37 -30.68 -7.25
C LYS A 109 10.22 -29.86 -8.53
N ILE A 110 10.84 -28.69 -8.60
CA ILE A 110 10.89 -27.89 -9.82
C ILE A 110 11.97 -28.51 -10.70
N PRO A 111 11.62 -29.02 -11.90
CA PRO A 111 12.61 -29.57 -12.81
C PRO A 111 13.56 -28.46 -13.29
N ASN A 112 14.82 -28.83 -13.55
CA ASN A 112 15.83 -27.89 -14.06
C ASN A 112 15.53 -27.47 -15.50
N ASP A 113 14.95 -28.38 -16.28
CA ASP A 113 14.54 -28.17 -17.65
C ASP A 113 13.01 -28.08 -17.73
N ILE A 114 12.52 -27.04 -18.39
CA ILE A 114 11.10 -26.79 -18.61
C ILE A 114 10.81 -27.06 -20.08
N GLU A 115 10.21 -28.20 -20.38
CA GLU A 115 10.00 -28.67 -21.76
C GLU A 115 8.54 -28.52 -22.22
N SER A 116 7.61 -28.33 -21.28
CA SER A 116 6.18 -28.22 -21.56
C SER A 116 5.48 -27.11 -20.77
N THR A 117 4.30 -26.72 -21.24
CA THR A 117 3.40 -25.81 -20.49
C THR A 117 2.97 -26.39 -19.15
N ASN A 118 2.82 -27.71 -19.05
CA ASN A 118 2.53 -28.38 -17.79
C ASN A 118 3.69 -28.24 -16.79
N ASP A 119 4.94 -28.24 -17.26
CA ASP A 119 6.11 -28.02 -16.39
C ASP A 119 6.15 -26.57 -15.87
N ILE A 120 5.75 -25.60 -16.71
CA ILE A 120 5.56 -24.20 -16.29
C ILE A 120 4.53 -24.10 -15.17
N ASP A 121 3.33 -24.66 -15.38
CA ASP A 121 2.25 -24.61 -14.39
C ASP A 121 2.65 -25.28 -13.07
N ASN A 122 3.34 -26.43 -13.15
CA ASN A 122 3.85 -27.14 -11.98
C ASN A 122 4.93 -26.37 -11.24
N ALA A 123 5.87 -25.73 -11.96
CA ALA A 123 6.90 -24.87 -11.37
C ALA A 123 6.27 -23.64 -10.68
N MET A 124 5.34 -22.96 -11.35
CA MET A 124 4.59 -21.83 -10.79
C MET A 124 3.80 -22.23 -9.55
N GLY A 125 3.08 -23.36 -9.61
CA GLY A 125 2.32 -23.88 -8.48
C GLY A 125 3.23 -24.21 -7.29
N THR A 126 4.37 -24.85 -7.54
CA THR A 126 5.35 -25.19 -6.51
C THR A 126 5.96 -23.95 -5.86
N LEU A 127 6.37 -22.96 -6.66
CA LEU A 127 6.93 -21.71 -6.18
C LEU A 127 5.89 -20.91 -5.35
N THR A 128 4.67 -20.79 -5.88
CA THR A 128 3.57 -20.08 -5.21
C THR A 128 3.22 -20.73 -3.88
N SER A 129 3.12 -22.06 -3.85
CA SER A 129 2.86 -22.82 -2.63
C SER A 129 3.97 -22.63 -1.60
N HIS A 130 5.23 -22.68 -2.03
CA HIS A 130 6.39 -22.46 -1.17
C HIS A 130 6.37 -21.06 -0.54
N ILE A 131 6.26 -20.00 -1.35
CA ILE A 131 6.22 -18.60 -0.87
C ILE A 131 5.04 -18.42 0.08
N THR A 132 3.85 -18.89 -0.29
CA THR A 132 2.64 -18.78 0.54
C THR A 132 2.83 -19.45 1.89
N LYS A 133 3.44 -20.65 1.93
CA LYS A 133 3.72 -21.37 3.16
C LYS A 133 4.74 -20.65 4.03
N VAL A 134 5.82 -20.13 3.44
CA VAL A 134 6.84 -19.38 4.19
C VAL A 134 6.25 -18.10 4.77
N VAL A 135 5.48 -17.34 3.98
CA VAL A 135 4.82 -16.11 4.44
C VAL A 135 3.86 -16.44 5.59
N LYS A 136 2.96 -17.42 5.43
CA LYS A 136 2.05 -17.84 6.50
C LYS A 136 2.79 -18.21 7.80
N ASN A 137 3.90 -18.94 7.71
CA ASN A 137 4.72 -19.34 8.86
C ASN A 137 5.55 -18.20 9.48
N CYS A 138 5.67 -17.06 8.79
CA CYS A 138 6.32 -15.86 9.29
C CYS A 138 5.31 -14.80 9.76
N SER A 139 4.03 -15.05 9.53
CA SER A 139 2.94 -14.15 9.87
C SER A 139 2.25 -14.56 11.16
N ARG A 140 1.73 -13.57 11.89
CA ARG A 140 0.84 -13.77 13.03
C ARG A 140 -0.27 -12.72 13.02
N LYS A 141 -1.42 -13.07 13.57
CA LYS A 141 -2.51 -12.12 13.82
C LYS A 141 -2.20 -11.38 15.13
N VAL A 142 -2.21 -10.05 15.09
CA VAL A 142 -1.94 -9.18 16.25
C VAL A 142 -3.14 -8.25 16.43
N PRO A 143 -3.59 -7.99 17.67
CA PRO A 143 -4.57 -6.94 17.94
C PRO A 143 -4.02 -5.58 17.49
N VAL A 144 -4.86 -4.74 16.88
CA VAL A 144 -4.43 -3.40 16.43
C VAL A 144 -3.92 -2.50 17.57
N ASN A 145 -4.27 -2.78 18.83
CA ASN A 145 -3.82 -2.02 20.01
C ASN A 145 -2.51 -2.53 20.64
N SER A 146 -1.70 -3.34 19.95
CA SER A 146 -0.37 -3.66 20.49
C SER A 146 0.50 -2.41 20.42
N ASP A 147 0.90 -1.89 21.58
CA ASP A 147 1.81 -0.75 21.73
C ASP A 147 2.90 -0.78 20.67
N HIS A 148 2.82 0.14 19.71
CA HIS A 148 3.88 0.30 18.75
C HIS A 148 5.11 0.85 19.49
N PRO A 149 6.30 0.26 19.34
CA PRO A 149 7.52 0.96 19.67
C PRO A 149 7.52 2.25 18.85
N LYS A 150 7.49 3.40 19.53
CA LYS A 150 7.68 4.70 18.91
C LYS A 150 8.98 4.63 18.11
N LEU A 151 8.93 5.06 16.85
CA LEU A 151 10.14 5.21 16.05
C LEU A 151 11.09 6.17 16.79
N PRO A 152 12.39 5.87 16.86
CA PRO A 152 13.34 6.84 17.37
C PRO A 152 13.25 8.09 16.51
N ALA A 153 13.30 9.26 17.14
CA ALA A 153 13.44 10.52 16.43
C ALA A 153 14.68 10.43 15.54
N SER A 154 14.53 10.81 14.27
CA SER A 154 15.63 10.90 13.32
C SER A 154 16.79 11.67 13.97
N VAL A 155 17.98 11.10 13.98
CA VAL A 155 19.20 11.83 14.33
C VAL A 155 19.56 12.67 13.10
N ASN A 156 19.70 13.98 13.31
CA ASN A 156 20.09 14.99 12.33
C ASN A 156 21.33 14.62 11.52
#